data_AF-A0A1I6FXL6-F1
#
_entry.id   AF-A0A1I6FXL6-F1
#
_cell.length_a   1.000
_cell.length_b   1.000
_cell.length_c   1.000
_cell.angle_alpha   90.00
_cell.angle_beta   90.00
_cell.angle_gamma   90.00
#
_symmetry.space_group_name_H-M   'P 1'
#
loop_
_entity.id
_entity.type
_entity.pdbx_description
1 polymer ?
#
loop_
_entity_poly.entity_id
_entity_poly.type
_entity_poly.pdbx_seq_one_letter_code
_entity_poly.pdbx_strand_id
1 'polypeptide(L)'
;MDRASAVVRNEDTSICVESIENESVVRKRPATVRGPRSGPFGIDPGADELVVIVGYEAAQIVDRFGDAFEGVPITYAHQRERLGLGHAVLQAEPHVDGTFLLVNGDNVFAGSVAPAVEAVAEADAVLAVEEVSPEVAATTGVIETDEVGRVTGIVEKPAEPPSTLVTTGCYVLPEDVFHACALLRPSAEGEYQLSEAVGLLVRAGYEVETVRVGERVNVNIPDDIERASGLVRGESGTSS
;
A
#
# COMPACT_ATOMS: atom_id res chain seq x y z
N MET A 1 2.94 15.50 -7.43
CA MET A 1 2.37 14.37 -8.16
C MET A 1 1.09 13.93 -7.48
N ASP A 2 0.35 13.05 -8.15
CA ASP A 2 -0.99 12.66 -7.77
C ASP A 2 -0.97 11.33 -7.03
N ARG A 3 -1.85 11.20 -6.04
CA ARG A 3 -1.94 10.03 -5.16
C ARG A 3 -3.34 9.45 -5.22
N ALA A 4 -3.51 8.41 -6.03
CA ALA A 4 -4.54 7.42 -5.80
C ALA A 4 -4.12 6.51 -4.63
N SER A 5 -5.03 5.74 -4.08
CA SER A 5 -4.70 4.68 -3.11
C SER A 5 -5.67 3.51 -3.27
N ALA A 6 -5.15 2.29 -3.37
CA ALA A 6 -5.95 1.09 -3.54
C ALA A 6 -6.03 0.33 -2.22
N VAL A 7 -7.25 0.11 -1.73
CA VAL A 7 -7.55 -0.79 -0.62
C VAL A 7 -8.10 -2.10 -1.16
N VAL A 8 -7.73 -3.20 -0.51
CA VAL A 8 -7.84 -4.56 -1.03
C VAL A 8 -8.40 -5.47 0.05
N ARG A 9 -9.60 -6.01 -0.20
CA ARG A 9 -10.29 -6.97 0.68
C ARG A 9 -9.79 -8.39 0.42
N ASN A 10 -9.62 -9.22 1.46
CA ASN A 10 -9.16 -10.59 1.29
C ASN A 10 -9.62 -11.57 2.40
N GLU A 11 -10.23 -12.70 2.02
CA GLU A 11 -10.55 -13.81 2.94
C GLU A 11 -9.57 -15.01 2.92
N ASP A 12 -8.53 -15.04 2.06
CA ASP A 12 -7.56 -16.16 1.92
C ASP A 12 -6.37 -15.78 0.99
N THR A 13 -5.11 -16.08 1.36
CA THR A 13 -3.92 -15.35 0.84
C THR A 13 -3.10 -16.00 -0.30
N SER A 14 -2.84 -15.23 -1.37
CA SER A 14 -1.55 -15.20 -2.13
C SER A 14 -1.52 -14.06 -3.19
N ILE A 15 -0.93 -12.90 -2.90
CA ILE A 15 -1.16 -11.66 -3.69
C ILE A 15 0.01 -11.22 -4.61
N CYS A 16 -0.24 -11.06 -5.91
CA CYS A 16 0.68 -10.44 -6.87
C CYS A 16 0.25 -9.00 -7.25
N VAL A 17 1.22 -8.11 -7.46
CA VAL A 17 1.00 -6.72 -7.91
C VAL A 17 1.77 -6.52 -9.21
N GLU A 18 1.05 -6.50 -10.33
CA GLU A 18 1.61 -6.21 -11.65
C GLU A 18 1.18 -4.80 -12.03
N SER A 19 2.13 -3.86 -12.01
CA SER A 19 1.84 -2.47 -12.38
C SER A 19 1.74 -2.34 -13.89
N ILE A 20 0.64 -1.76 -14.37
CA ILE A 20 0.52 -1.25 -15.73
C ILE A 20 0.96 0.22 -15.71
N GLU A 21 1.51 0.71 -16.81
CA GLU A 21 2.13 2.04 -16.90
C GLU A 21 1.24 3.14 -16.28
N ASN A 22 1.80 3.82 -15.26
CA ASN A 22 1.22 4.84 -14.35
C ASN A 22 0.26 4.45 -13.20
N GLU A 23 -0.32 3.25 -13.08
CA GLU A 23 -1.41 3.02 -12.09
C GLU A 23 -1.37 1.62 -11.41
N SER A 24 -1.36 1.57 -10.07
CA SER A 24 -1.23 0.32 -9.26
C SER A 24 -2.56 -0.42 -9.03
N VAL A 25 -2.58 -1.76 -9.20
CA VAL A 25 -3.78 -2.62 -9.05
C VAL A 25 -3.45 -4.02 -8.49
N VAL A 26 -4.44 -4.72 -7.93
CA VAL A 26 -4.38 -6.02 -7.20
C VAL A 26 -5.67 -6.86 -7.47
N ARG A 27 -5.71 -8.22 -7.55
CA ARG A 27 -6.92 -9.03 -7.99
C ARG A 27 -6.96 -10.51 -7.48
N LYS A 28 -8.05 -11.35 -7.31
CA LYS A 28 -8.12 -12.74 -6.62
C LYS A 28 -8.29 -14.12 -7.32
N ARG A 29 -7.59 -15.15 -6.76
CA ARG A 29 -8.01 -16.57 -6.55
C ARG A 29 -8.46 -16.91 -5.11
N PRO A 30 -9.66 -17.50 -4.92
CA PRO A 30 -9.99 -18.26 -3.72
C PRO A 30 -9.48 -19.72 -3.82
N ALA A 31 -9.54 -20.46 -2.70
CA ALA A 31 -9.09 -21.85 -2.64
C ALA A 31 -9.93 -22.83 -3.50
N THR A 32 -9.30 -23.92 -3.94
CA THR A 32 -9.91 -25.15 -4.53
C THR A 32 -10.20 -25.18 -6.04
N VAL A 33 -9.15 -25.26 -6.87
CA VAL A 33 -9.20 -26.04 -8.14
C VAL A 33 -7.93 -26.89 -8.29
N ARG A 34 -8.08 -28.22 -8.44
CA ARG A 34 -7.01 -29.12 -8.88
C ARG A 34 -7.13 -29.41 -10.37
N GLY A 35 -6.23 -28.88 -11.20
CA GLY A 35 -6.10 -29.29 -12.60
C GLY A 35 -5.04 -28.49 -13.37
N PRO A 36 -4.20 -29.12 -14.21
CA PRO A 36 -3.17 -28.40 -14.96
C PRO A 36 -3.74 -27.73 -16.22
N ARG A 37 -3.41 -26.46 -16.44
CA ARG A 37 -3.57 -25.77 -17.74
C ARG A 37 -2.37 -24.88 -18.02
N SER A 38 -1.44 -25.39 -18.81
CA SER A 38 -0.28 -24.64 -19.29
C SER A 38 -0.63 -23.80 -20.51
N GLY A 39 -0.20 -22.54 -20.50
CA GLY A 39 -0.23 -21.59 -21.61
C GLY A 39 0.93 -20.60 -21.46
N PRO A 40 1.39 -19.94 -22.54
CA PRO A 40 2.66 -19.18 -22.54
C PRO A 40 2.63 -17.85 -21.75
N PHE A 41 1.49 -17.46 -21.19
CA PHE A 41 1.29 -16.25 -20.38
C PHE A 41 0.37 -16.57 -19.17
N GLY A 42 0.67 -17.64 -18.42
CA GLY A 42 -0.18 -18.11 -17.32
C GLY A 42 -0.02 -17.30 -16.04
N ILE A 43 -1.08 -16.62 -15.58
CA ILE A 43 -1.11 -15.78 -14.38
C ILE A 43 -2.30 -16.16 -13.49
N ASP A 44 -2.08 -16.12 -12.17
CA ASP A 44 -3.02 -16.47 -11.11
C ASP A 44 -3.20 -15.28 -10.12
N PRO A 45 -4.43 -14.84 -9.82
CA PRO A 45 -4.71 -13.72 -8.88
C PRO A 45 -4.76 -14.08 -7.35
N GLY A 46 -4.83 -13.12 -6.40
CA GLY A 46 -5.06 -13.24 -4.91
C GLY A 46 -5.83 -12.17 -4.01
N ALA A 47 -6.62 -11.19 -4.48
CA ALA A 47 -7.35 -10.10 -3.74
C ALA A 47 -8.84 -9.84 -4.15
N ASP A 48 -9.86 -10.03 -3.28
CA ASP A 48 -11.29 -10.36 -3.64
C ASP A 48 -12.12 -9.21 -4.23
N GLU A 49 -11.97 -8.01 -3.69
CA GLU A 49 -12.60 -6.77 -4.13
C GLU A 49 -11.56 -5.65 -4.07
N LEU A 50 -11.65 -4.71 -5.01
CA LEU A 50 -10.85 -3.49 -5.05
C LEU A 50 -11.67 -2.29 -4.59
N VAL A 51 -11.15 -1.54 -3.62
CA VAL A 51 -11.67 -0.22 -3.25
C VAL A 51 -10.64 0.83 -3.67
N VAL A 52 -10.87 1.50 -4.79
CA VAL A 52 -9.95 2.50 -5.35
C VAL A 52 -10.34 3.89 -4.85
N ILE A 53 -9.48 4.50 -4.05
CA ILE A 53 -9.66 5.86 -3.52
C ILE A 53 -9.19 6.85 -4.58
N VAL A 54 -10.14 7.60 -5.15
CA VAL A 54 -9.95 8.56 -6.25
C VAL A 54 -10.29 9.98 -5.82
N GLY A 55 -9.58 10.97 -6.36
CA GLY A 55 -9.75 12.38 -5.99
C GLY A 55 -9.57 13.31 -7.19
N TYR A 56 -8.34 13.79 -7.40
CA TYR A 56 -7.98 14.50 -8.63
C TYR A 56 -8.06 13.54 -9.85
N GLU A 57 -8.48 14.07 -10.99
CA GLU A 57 -8.66 13.35 -12.27
C GLU A 57 -9.45 12.02 -12.22
N ALA A 58 -10.24 11.79 -11.17
CA ALA A 58 -11.01 10.56 -10.92
C ALA A 58 -11.83 10.02 -12.10
N ALA A 59 -12.33 10.89 -12.98
CA ALA A 59 -13.04 10.49 -14.19
C ALA A 59 -12.17 9.68 -15.15
N GLN A 60 -10.88 10.02 -15.31
CA GLN A 60 -9.96 9.26 -16.17
C GLN A 60 -9.68 7.87 -15.58
N ILE A 61 -9.52 7.76 -14.26
CA ILE A 61 -9.32 6.48 -13.57
C ILE A 61 -10.55 5.58 -13.76
N VAL A 62 -11.76 6.11 -13.56
CA VAL A 62 -13.02 5.37 -13.76
C VAL A 62 -13.22 4.99 -15.23
N ASP A 63 -12.97 5.89 -16.18
CA ASP A 63 -13.05 5.59 -17.63
C ASP A 63 -12.01 4.54 -18.06
N ARG A 64 -10.86 4.47 -17.37
CA ARG A 64 -9.73 3.58 -17.64
C ARG A 64 -9.90 2.16 -17.09
N PHE A 65 -10.55 2.00 -15.94
CA PHE A 65 -10.72 0.71 -15.26
C PHE A 65 -12.16 0.18 -15.26
N GLY A 66 -13.17 1.04 -15.32
CA GLY A 66 -14.58 0.66 -15.23
C GLY A 66 -14.94 -0.01 -13.90
N ASP A 67 -15.99 -0.82 -13.91
CA ASP A 67 -16.53 -1.46 -12.70
C ASP A 67 -15.76 -2.73 -12.26
N ALA A 68 -14.76 -3.18 -13.04
CA ALA A 68 -13.97 -4.38 -12.71
C ALA A 68 -12.62 -4.45 -13.47
N PHE A 69 -11.54 -4.80 -12.76
CA PHE A 69 -10.23 -5.12 -13.35
C PHE A 69 -9.96 -6.62 -13.31
N GLU A 70 -9.63 -7.24 -14.44
CA GLU A 70 -9.26 -8.66 -14.55
C GLU A 70 -10.29 -9.64 -13.94
N GLY A 71 -11.56 -9.22 -13.86
CA GLY A 71 -12.67 -9.99 -13.28
C GLY A 71 -12.94 -9.72 -11.79
N VAL A 72 -12.15 -8.88 -11.14
CA VAL A 72 -12.37 -8.43 -9.75
C VAL A 72 -13.17 -7.11 -9.76
N PRO A 73 -14.26 -7.00 -8.99
CA PRO A 73 -15.07 -5.79 -8.93
C PRO A 73 -14.28 -4.61 -8.33
N ILE A 74 -14.58 -3.40 -8.83
CA ILE A 74 -14.03 -2.15 -8.30
C ILE A 74 -15.16 -1.29 -7.72
N THR A 75 -14.97 -0.90 -6.46
CA THR A 75 -15.73 0.12 -5.75
C THR A 75 -14.88 1.40 -5.65
N TYR A 76 -15.46 2.56 -5.99
CA TYR A 76 -14.73 3.83 -6.01
C TYR A 76 -15.05 4.72 -4.80
N ALA A 77 -14.07 4.93 -3.93
CA ALA A 77 -14.17 5.85 -2.79
C ALA A 77 -13.68 7.25 -3.19
N HIS A 78 -14.45 8.31 -2.91
CA HIS A 78 -14.14 9.66 -3.40
C HIS A 78 -13.49 10.58 -2.35
N GLN A 79 -12.16 10.71 -2.38
CA GLN A 79 -11.47 11.76 -1.62
C GLN A 79 -11.62 13.13 -2.30
N ARG A 80 -12.72 13.83 -1.96
CA ARG A 80 -13.04 15.15 -2.53
C ARG A 80 -12.09 16.26 -2.08
N GLU A 81 -11.56 16.16 -0.87
CA GLU A 81 -10.61 17.11 -0.29
C GLU A 81 -9.29 16.40 0.01
N ARG A 82 -8.20 16.87 -0.60
CA ARG A 82 -6.86 16.27 -0.48
C ARG A 82 -6.19 16.64 0.85
N LEU A 83 -6.68 16.04 1.93
CA LEU A 83 -6.26 16.32 3.31
C LEU A 83 -5.33 15.22 3.87
N GLY A 84 -4.40 14.69 3.05
CA GLY A 84 -3.47 13.63 3.46
C GLY A 84 -4.00 12.19 3.33
N LEU A 85 -3.14 11.22 3.63
CA LEU A 85 -3.39 9.79 3.41
C LEU A 85 -4.37 9.18 4.43
N GLY A 86 -4.33 9.60 5.69
CA GLY A 86 -5.28 9.13 6.70
C GLY A 86 -6.72 9.54 6.37
N HIS A 87 -6.91 10.75 5.83
CA HIS A 87 -8.19 11.19 5.29
C HIS A 87 -8.63 10.37 4.06
N ALA A 88 -7.69 9.95 3.21
CA ALA A 88 -7.99 9.12 2.03
C ALA A 88 -8.50 7.74 2.45
N VAL A 89 -7.76 7.06 3.34
CA VAL A 89 -8.12 5.74 3.88
C VAL A 89 -9.49 5.78 4.56
N LEU A 90 -9.81 6.83 5.33
CA LEU A 90 -11.12 6.98 5.96
C LEU A 90 -12.30 7.04 4.96
N GLN A 91 -12.08 7.41 3.69
CA GLN A 91 -13.16 7.36 2.68
C GLN A 91 -13.52 5.94 2.24
N ALA A 92 -12.68 4.94 2.55
CA ALA A 92 -12.91 3.54 2.23
C ALA A 92 -13.66 2.78 3.35
N GLU A 93 -13.81 3.35 4.54
CA GLU A 93 -14.53 2.77 5.69
C GLU A 93 -15.91 2.16 5.31
N PRO A 94 -16.76 2.77 4.46
CA PRO A 94 -18.06 2.20 4.09
C PRO A 94 -18.02 0.98 3.14
N HIS A 95 -16.82 0.52 2.77
CA HIS A 95 -16.58 -0.48 1.72
C HIS A 95 -15.62 -1.61 2.15
N VAL A 96 -15.11 -1.56 3.38
CA VAL A 96 -14.01 -2.41 3.84
C VAL A 96 -14.30 -2.91 5.25
N ASP A 97 -14.58 -4.22 5.37
CA ASP A 97 -14.72 -4.91 6.65
C ASP A 97 -13.52 -5.85 6.86
N GLY A 98 -13.05 -5.99 8.10
CA GLY A 98 -11.93 -6.86 8.49
C GLY A 98 -10.54 -6.36 8.09
N THR A 99 -9.57 -7.26 8.13
CA THR A 99 -8.17 -6.96 7.77
C THR A 99 -8.01 -6.79 6.26
N PHE A 100 -7.35 -5.72 5.84
CA PHE A 100 -7.18 -5.36 4.43
C PHE A 100 -5.74 -5.00 4.08
N LEU A 101 -5.40 -5.17 2.79
CA LEU A 101 -4.15 -4.66 2.21
C LEU A 101 -4.40 -3.24 1.65
N LEU A 102 -3.51 -2.31 1.91
CA LEU A 102 -3.49 -0.96 1.35
C LEU A 102 -2.20 -0.77 0.56
N VAL A 103 -2.31 -0.31 -0.68
CA VAL A 103 -1.18 0.05 -1.54
C VAL A 103 -1.40 1.45 -2.12
N ASN A 104 -0.45 2.36 -1.90
CA ASN A 104 -0.48 3.69 -2.50
C ASN A 104 -0.32 3.58 -4.04
N GLY A 105 -1.14 4.33 -4.79
CA GLY A 105 -1.22 4.23 -6.26
C GLY A 105 -0.05 4.83 -7.04
N ASP A 106 0.88 5.49 -6.34
CA ASP A 106 2.18 5.96 -6.85
C ASP A 106 3.29 4.87 -6.75
N ASN A 107 2.98 3.67 -6.26
CA ASN A 107 3.98 2.64 -5.94
C ASN A 107 3.90 1.37 -6.79
N VAL A 108 5.01 1.06 -7.45
CA VAL A 108 5.21 -0.05 -8.38
C VAL A 108 6.20 -1.05 -7.78
N PHE A 109 5.76 -2.28 -7.56
CA PHE A 109 6.55 -3.33 -6.91
C PHE A 109 6.99 -4.42 -7.90
N ALA A 110 8.18 -4.97 -7.69
CA ALA A 110 8.65 -6.15 -8.41
C ALA A 110 8.01 -7.43 -7.83
N GLY A 111 7.04 -7.99 -8.54
CA GLY A 111 6.49 -9.32 -8.27
C GLY A 111 5.29 -9.32 -7.30
N SER A 112 5.54 -9.63 -6.02
CA SER A 112 4.47 -10.05 -5.10
C SER A 112 4.57 -9.38 -3.73
N VAL A 113 3.42 -8.85 -3.29
CA VAL A 113 3.22 -8.30 -1.94
C VAL A 113 2.70 -9.36 -0.95
N ALA A 114 2.55 -10.61 -1.39
CA ALA A 114 2.13 -11.73 -0.55
C ALA A 114 2.89 -11.84 0.79
N PRO A 115 4.22 -11.58 0.88
CA PRO A 115 4.93 -11.64 2.17
C PRO A 115 4.35 -10.72 3.27
N ALA A 116 3.72 -9.60 2.91
CA ALA A 116 3.04 -8.74 3.90
C ALA A 116 1.68 -9.31 4.35
N VAL A 117 0.99 -10.00 3.44
CA VAL A 117 -0.32 -10.63 3.67
C VAL A 117 -0.16 -12.00 4.35
N GLU A 118 1.00 -12.63 4.23
CA GLU A 118 1.41 -13.84 4.95
C GLU A 118 1.86 -13.50 6.39
N ALA A 119 2.58 -12.38 6.58
CA ALA A 119 3.06 -11.95 7.89
C ALA A 119 1.94 -11.56 8.88
N VAL A 120 0.76 -11.14 8.40
CA VAL A 120 -0.39 -10.79 9.27
C VAL A 120 -1.03 -12.00 9.96
N ALA A 121 -0.55 -13.23 9.69
CA ALA A 121 -0.95 -14.41 10.45
C ALA A 121 -0.43 -14.40 11.91
N GLU A 122 0.60 -13.60 12.21
CA GLU A 122 1.28 -13.55 13.52
C GLU A 122 1.31 -12.12 14.12
N ALA A 123 0.58 -11.15 13.54
CA ALA A 123 0.54 -9.74 13.96
C ALA A 123 -0.79 -9.06 13.58
N ASP A 124 -1.21 -8.03 14.32
CA ASP A 124 -2.48 -7.32 14.02
C ASP A 124 -2.37 -6.39 12.80
N ALA A 125 -1.16 -5.91 12.49
CA ALA A 125 -0.86 -5.12 11.30
C ALA A 125 0.58 -5.38 10.80
N VAL A 126 0.81 -5.14 9.50
CA VAL A 126 2.13 -5.32 8.87
C VAL A 126 2.47 -4.10 8.02
N LEU A 127 3.69 -3.59 8.18
CA LEU A 127 4.25 -2.50 7.38
C LEU A 127 5.27 -3.08 6.39
N ALA A 128 5.07 -2.85 5.09
CA ALA A 128 6.11 -3.17 4.11
C ALA A 128 7.17 -2.06 4.10
N VAL A 129 8.43 -2.41 4.32
CA VAL A 129 9.53 -1.48 4.62
C VAL A 129 10.75 -1.68 3.73
N GLU A 130 11.56 -0.64 3.57
CA GLU A 130 12.88 -0.69 2.95
C GLU A 130 13.89 0.22 3.70
N GLU A 131 15.18 0.08 3.39
CA GLU A 131 16.25 0.95 3.91
C GLU A 131 16.70 1.95 2.85
N VAL A 132 16.77 3.23 3.23
CA VAL A 132 17.12 4.34 2.32
C VAL A 132 18.23 5.23 2.89
N SER A 133 18.73 6.21 2.13
CA SER A 133 19.64 7.22 2.71
C SER A 133 18.88 8.11 3.72
N PRO A 134 19.56 8.69 4.72
CA PRO A 134 18.93 9.63 5.66
C PRO A 134 18.25 10.82 4.97
N GLU A 135 18.77 11.24 3.82
CA GLU A 135 18.21 12.32 2.99
C GLU A 135 16.84 11.94 2.42
N VAL A 136 16.65 10.67 2.03
CA VAL A 136 15.35 10.15 1.59
C VAL A 136 14.44 9.87 2.77
N ALA A 137 14.96 9.34 3.89
CA ALA A 137 14.19 9.10 5.11
C ALA A 137 13.48 10.37 5.62
N ALA A 138 14.15 11.53 5.54
CA ALA A 138 13.57 12.83 5.91
C ALA A 138 12.37 13.28 5.03
N THR A 139 12.04 12.58 3.95
CA THR A 139 10.95 12.94 3.01
C THR A 139 9.70 12.05 3.07
N THR A 140 9.69 11.04 3.97
CA THR A 140 8.65 10.00 4.02
C THR A 140 8.35 9.57 5.47
N GLY A 141 7.46 8.59 5.66
CA GLY A 141 7.24 7.93 6.95
C GLY A 141 8.41 7.02 7.36
N VAL A 142 9.12 7.41 8.42
CA VAL A 142 10.22 6.64 9.03
C VAL A 142 9.67 5.78 10.16
N ILE A 143 10.07 4.51 10.21
CA ILE A 143 9.65 3.57 11.25
C ILE A 143 10.43 3.85 12.54
N GLU A 144 9.71 4.00 13.65
CA GLU A 144 10.28 3.97 14.99
C GLU A 144 10.18 2.55 15.57
N THR A 145 11.25 2.09 16.22
CA THR A 145 11.28 0.80 16.93
C THR A 145 11.84 0.95 18.34
N ASP A 146 11.50 0.02 19.23
CA ASP A 146 12.14 -0.09 20.55
C ASP A 146 13.51 -0.80 20.50
N GLU A 147 14.13 -1.00 21.67
CA GLU A 147 15.43 -1.67 21.81
C GLU A 147 15.44 -3.15 21.39
N VAL A 148 14.27 -3.78 21.20
CA VAL A 148 14.13 -5.16 20.72
C VAL A 148 13.57 -5.26 19.30
N GLY A 149 13.37 -4.13 18.63
CA GLY A 149 12.96 -4.04 17.22
C GLY A 149 11.46 -3.99 16.97
N ARG A 150 10.62 -3.92 18.01
CA ARG A 150 9.16 -3.82 17.86
C ARG A 150 8.77 -2.41 17.40
N VAL A 151 7.80 -2.30 16.48
CA VAL A 151 7.34 -1.00 15.98
C VAL A 151 6.67 -0.21 17.11
N THR A 152 7.18 1.00 17.37
CA THR A 152 6.62 1.94 18.35
C THR A 152 5.81 3.06 17.70
N GLY A 153 6.01 3.30 16.40
CA GLY A 153 5.29 4.30 15.63
C GLY A 153 5.85 4.50 14.22
N ILE A 154 5.31 5.51 13.52
CA ILE A 154 5.86 6.02 12.26
C ILE A 154 5.90 7.55 12.37
N VAL A 155 7.03 8.17 12.06
CA VAL A 155 7.19 9.63 12.02
C VAL A 155 7.22 10.11 10.58
N GLU A 156 6.31 11.02 10.23
CA GLU A 156 6.18 11.58 8.89
C GLU A 156 7.19 12.72 8.65
N LYS A 157 7.99 12.62 7.59
CA LYS A 157 8.94 13.67 7.12
C LYS A 157 9.84 14.26 8.25
N PRO A 158 10.53 13.43 9.08
CA PRO A 158 11.32 13.93 10.20
C PRO A 158 12.53 14.74 9.73
N ALA A 159 12.73 15.92 10.33
CA ALA A 159 13.90 16.77 10.05
C ALA A 159 15.23 16.11 10.48
N GLU A 160 15.19 15.26 11.50
CA GLU A 160 16.28 14.38 11.94
C GLU A 160 15.71 12.95 12.05
N PRO A 161 15.87 12.10 11.01
CA PRO A 161 15.30 10.76 11.00
C PRO A 161 15.82 9.86 12.14
N PRO A 162 14.94 9.19 12.92
CA PRO A 162 15.36 8.29 13.99
C PRO A 162 15.94 6.96 13.46
N SER A 163 15.61 6.59 12.23
CA SER A 163 16.14 5.42 11.52
C SER A 163 16.23 5.68 10.01
N THR A 164 16.85 4.76 9.27
CA THR A 164 16.81 4.70 7.80
C THR A 164 15.75 3.75 7.25
N LEU A 165 14.94 3.13 8.14
CA LEU A 165 13.89 2.20 7.77
C LEU A 165 12.59 2.97 7.50
N VAL A 166 12.05 2.85 6.29
CA VAL A 166 10.90 3.66 5.84
C VAL A 166 9.75 2.80 5.34
N THR A 167 8.53 3.32 5.41
CA THR A 167 7.37 2.70 4.74
C THR A 167 7.49 2.76 3.22
N THR A 168 7.11 1.67 2.57
CA THR A 168 7.04 1.55 1.11
C THR A 168 5.71 2.03 0.51
N GLY A 169 4.76 2.45 1.36
CA GLY A 169 3.38 2.73 0.92
C GLY A 169 2.52 1.47 0.72
N CYS A 170 2.98 0.31 1.19
CA CYS A 170 2.23 -0.94 1.26
C CYS A 170 2.05 -1.36 2.73
N TYR A 171 0.82 -1.69 3.12
CA TYR A 171 0.42 -1.96 4.51
C TYR A 171 -0.63 -3.07 4.55
N VAL A 172 -0.63 -3.91 5.58
CA VAL A 172 -1.79 -4.72 5.95
C VAL A 172 -2.31 -4.19 7.29
N LEU A 173 -3.60 -3.85 7.35
CA LEU A 173 -4.20 -3.06 8.42
C LEU A 173 -5.53 -3.69 8.90
N PRO A 174 -5.86 -3.62 10.20
CA PRO A 174 -7.16 -4.00 10.72
C PRO A 174 -8.21 -2.90 10.45
N GLU A 175 -9.49 -3.25 10.48
CA GLU A 175 -10.62 -2.31 10.34
C GLU A 175 -10.57 -1.15 11.37
N ASP A 176 -10.03 -1.38 12.56
CA ASP A 176 -9.81 -0.35 13.59
C ASP A 176 -8.87 0.79 13.16
N VAL A 177 -8.16 0.66 12.04
CA VAL A 177 -7.44 1.81 11.46
C VAL A 177 -8.39 2.91 11.01
N PHE A 178 -9.66 2.62 10.68
CA PHE A 178 -10.67 3.65 10.39
C PHE A 178 -11.02 4.45 11.64
N HIS A 179 -11.21 3.77 12.79
CA HIS A 179 -11.35 4.43 14.09
C HIS A 179 -10.12 5.30 14.43
N ALA A 180 -8.91 4.82 14.15
CA ALA A 180 -7.69 5.60 14.34
C ALA A 180 -7.63 6.83 13.39
N CYS A 181 -7.99 6.66 12.11
CA CYS A 181 -8.06 7.75 11.13
C CYS A 181 -9.10 8.82 11.50
N ALA A 182 -10.24 8.43 12.07
CA ALA A 182 -11.28 9.35 12.54
C ALA A 182 -10.86 10.18 13.79
N LEU A 183 -9.82 9.75 14.51
CA LEU A 183 -9.25 10.46 15.67
C LEU A 183 -8.06 11.36 15.33
N LEU A 184 -7.60 11.37 14.08
CA LEU A 184 -6.45 12.16 13.63
C LEU A 184 -6.68 13.67 13.77
N ARG A 185 -5.58 14.41 13.83
CA ARG A 185 -5.56 15.87 13.68
C ARG A 185 -4.69 16.25 12.47
N PRO A 186 -4.94 17.41 11.84
CA PRO A 186 -4.11 17.83 10.72
C PRO A 186 -2.69 18.19 11.21
N SER A 187 -1.71 17.82 10.40
CA SER A 187 -0.30 18.20 10.58
C SER A 187 -0.09 19.72 10.44
N ALA A 188 1.16 20.18 10.61
CA ALA A 188 1.53 21.57 10.32
C ALA A 188 1.29 21.97 8.84
N GLU A 189 1.19 20.99 7.93
CA GLU A 189 0.88 21.18 6.50
C GLU A 189 -0.62 21.09 6.20
N GLY A 190 -1.46 20.74 7.19
CA GLY A 190 -2.90 20.54 7.03
C GLY A 190 -3.32 19.09 6.70
N GLU A 191 -2.36 18.15 6.64
CA GLU A 191 -2.60 16.75 6.24
C GLU A 191 -2.88 15.84 7.45
N TYR A 192 -3.93 15.03 7.39
CA TYR A 192 -4.17 13.92 8.31
C TYR A 192 -3.35 12.71 7.85
N GLN A 193 -2.35 12.29 8.63
CA GLN A 193 -1.39 11.27 8.20
C GLN A 193 -1.72 9.87 8.71
N LEU A 194 -1.56 8.87 7.84
CA LEU A 194 -1.75 7.45 8.19
C LEU A 194 -0.70 6.97 9.20
N SER A 195 0.50 7.55 9.18
CA SER A 195 1.59 7.31 10.14
C SER A 195 1.18 7.62 11.59
N GLU A 196 0.41 8.70 11.82
CA GLU A 196 -0.15 8.99 13.16
C GLU A 196 -1.25 7.98 13.55
N ALA A 197 -2.03 7.45 12.59
CA ALA A 197 -3.07 6.45 12.84
C ALA A 197 -2.48 5.08 13.18
N VAL A 198 -1.42 4.64 12.49
CA VAL A 198 -0.63 3.46 12.91
C VAL A 198 -0.05 3.67 14.32
N GLY A 199 0.45 4.87 14.61
CA GLY A 199 0.87 5.24 15.98
C GLY A 199 -0.27 5.19 17.01
N LEU A 200 -1.53 5.44 16.63
CA LEU A 200 -2.69 5.27 17.51
C LEU A 200 -3.01 3.78 17.75
N LEU A 201 -2.90 2.91 16.73
CA LEU A 201 -3.05 1.46 16.90
C LEU A 201 -1.99 0.88 17.85
N VAL A 202 -0.70 1.22 17.65
CA VAL A 202 0.37 0.79 18.57
C VAL A 202 0.10 1.27 20.00
N ARG A 203 -0.35 2.53 20.18
CA ARG A 203 -0.73 3.07 21.50
C ARG A 203 -2.00 2.43 22.10
N ALA A 204 -2.84 1.79 21.29
CA ALA A 204 -3.99 1.00 21.74
C ALA A 204 -3.60 -0.46 22.10
N GLY A 205 -2.38 -0.90 21.76
CA GLY A 205 -1.84 -2.21 22.11
C GLY A 205 -1.79 -3.23 20.98
N TYR A 206 -1.98 -2.81 19.72
CA TYR A 206 -1.88 -3.67 18.54
C TYR A 206 -0.41 -4.03 18.27
N GLU A 207 -0.11 -5.30 18.00
CA GLU A 207 1.22 -5.74 17.59
C GLU A 207 1.41 -5.49 16.09
N VAL A 208 2.35 -4.58 15.77
CA VAL A 208 2.63 -4.13 14.39
C VAL A 208 4.02 -4.60 13.98
N GLU A 209 4.09 -5.39 12.92
CA GLU A 209 5.33 -5.99 12.42
C GLU A 209 5.83 -5.36 11.12
N THR A 210 7.08 -5.65 10.74
CA THR A 210 7.69 -5.13 9.50
C THR A 210 8.22 -6.22 8.59
N VAL A 211 8.11 -6.01 7.27
CA VAL A 211 8.55 -6.97 6.24
C VAL A 211 9.15 -6.24 5.03
N ARG A 212 10.21 -6.80 4.41
CA ARG A 212 10.74 -6.27 3.14
C ARG A 212 10.01 -6.91 1.96
N VAL A 213 9.54 -6.10 0.99
CA VAL A 213 8.69 -6.55 -0.12
C VAL A 213 9.29 -6.15 -1.46
N GLY A 214 9.98 -7.10 -2.11
CA GLY A 214 10.51 -6.96 -3.47
C GLY A 214 11.51 -5.81 -3.65
N GLU A 215 11.61 -5.36 -4.90
CA GLU A 215 12.15 -4.03 -5.26
C GLU A 215 10.96 -3.10 -5.56
N ARG A 216 11.14 -1.77 -5.41
CA ARG A 216 10.09 -0.77 -5.59
C ARG A 216 10.56 0.41 -6.44
N VAL A 217 9.66 0.95 -7.26
CA VAL A 217 9.74 2.33 -7.77
C VAL A 217 8.54 3.11 -7.25
N ASN A 218 8.81 4.26 -6.64
CA ASN A 218 7.83 5.21 -6.14
C ASN A 218 7.77 6.39 -7.13
N VAL A 219 6.74 6.47 -7.95
CA VAL A 219 6.65 7.38 -9.11
C VAL A 219 6.36 8.80 -8.63
N ASN A 220 7.38 9.67 -8.64
CA ASN A 220 7.30 11.05 -8.15
C ASN A 220 7.73 12.09 -9.21
N ILE A 221 8.48 11.67 -10.23
CA ILE A 221 8.82 12.46 -11.43
C ILE A 221 8.59 11.62 -12.70
N PRO A 222 8.45 12.23 -13.90
CA PRO A 222 8.25 11.48 -15.16
C PRO A 222 9.33 10.44 -15.45
N ASP A 223 10.57 10.68 -15.04
CA ASP A 223 11.71 9.77 -15.20
C ASP A 223 11.53 8.45 -14.42
N ASP A 224 10.69 8.43 -13.38
CA ASP A 224 10.35 7.20 -12.64
C ASP A 224 9.45 6.26 -13.46
N ILE A 225 8.75 6.75 -14.48
CA ILE A 225 7.86 5.93 -15.30
C ILE A 225 8.67 4.91 -16.11
N GLU A 226 9.82 5.32 -16.68
CA GLU A 226 10.72 4.39 -17.38
C GLU A 226 11.32 3.35 -16.42
N ARG A 227 11.70 3.78 -15.20
CA ARG A 227 12.20 2.88 -14.14
C ARG A 227 11.14 1.87 -13.72
N ALA A 228 9.91 2.29 -13.51
CA ALA A 228 8.77 1.45 -13.16
C ALA A 228 8.45 0.45 -14.28
N SER A 229 8.40 0.91 -15.54
CA SER A 229 8.18 0.04 -16.71
C SER A 229 9.27 -1.01 -16.87
N GLY A 230 10.54 -0.66 -16.64
CA GLY A 230 11.65 -1.63 -16.64
C GLY A 230 11.54 -2.66 -15.51
N LEU A 231 11.15 -2.22 -14.31
CA LEU A 231 10.95 -3.10 -13.15
C LEU A 231 9.88 -4.17 -13.43
N VAL A 232 8.74 -3.76 -13.99
CA VAL A 232 7.63 -4.67 -14.39
C VAL A 232 8.07 -5.67 -15.47
N ARG A 233 8.95 -5.27 -16.38
CA ARG A 233 9.50 -6.13 -17.44
C ARG A 233 10.58 -7.10 -16.96
N GLY A 234 11.00 -6.99 -15.69
CA GLY A 234 12.12 -7.76 -15.13
C GLY A 234 13.49 -7.29 -15.62
N GLU A 235 13.58 -6.06 -16.14
CA GLU A 235 14.81 -5.44 -16.66
C GLU A 235 15.63 -4.83 -15.50
N SER A 236 16.09 -5.68 -14.57
CA SER A 236 16.83 -5.24 -13.37
C SER A 236 18.14 -4.55 -13.74
N GLY A 237 18.21 -3.25 -13.42
CA GLY A 237 19.26 -2.33 -13.87
C GLY A 237 20.65 -2.71 -13.34
N THR A 238 21.45 -3.37 -14.18
CA THR A 238 22.80 -3.83 -13.82
C THR A 238 23.82 -2.67 -13.91
N SER A 239 23.71 -1.71 -12.99
CA SER A 239 24.73 -0.68 -12.79
C SER A 239 25.94 -1.27 -12.05
N SER A 240 27.11 -1.20 -12.69
CA SER A 240 28.41 -1.68 -12.17
C SER A 240 29.27 -0.54 -11.62
#